data_AF-A0A1H9RYF2-F1
#
_entry.id   AF-A0A1H9RYF2-F1
#
_cell.length_a   1.000
_cell.length_b   1.000
_cell.length_c   1.000
_cell.angle_alpha   90.00
_cell.angle_beta   90.00
_cell.angle_gamma   90.00
#
_symmetry.space_group_name_H-M   'P 1'
#
loop_
_entity.id
_entity.type
_entity.pdbx_description
1 polymer ?
#
loop_
_entity_poly.entity_id
_entity_poly.type
_entity_poly.pdbx_seq_one_letter_code
_entity_poly.pdbx_strand_id
1 'polypeptide(L)'
;MAFGVKKNELKRYKENVTNNELAVLTHYWSDDRFPDSNTVTKVAANDLKTLKVWGKKLQLYDFMIDPESTKIPHFDLFGSIQVRVLKELQRWNMLDRFHLMTEHELEEEVMPIVLKNEQLTVEVNPQGAELTSIKDNHSEIEYLWSADQAFWGRHAPVLFPIVGKLKDDQYQLNGQTYQMTQHGFARDGFYDVVSQTDKAVSLRLESSADTRKQYPFDFTLTITYTLEDRTVRTSYHVENGSQEVLPFSIGAHPGFNVPLVENTTFDDYYLSFSPRKTRTMIPLVGPHIDLNGRTLGQTNTEISLNRALFKNDALIYETNGENTFSIKSDKTEHGIDVTFKDFPYTGIWSPYQTEAPFVCIEPWFGIADSVDSTGQFLDKLGLRKLDPKHEFETYFDITVY
;
A
#
# COMPACT_ATOMS: atom_id res chain seq x y z
N MET A 1 -14.31 14.42 -27.75
CA MET A 1 -13.53 13.16 -27.81
C MET A 1 -13.15 12.78 -26.39
N ALA A 2 -13.39 11.53 -25.96
CA ALA A 2 -13.02 11.09 -24.61
C ALA A 2 -11.51 10.77 -24.57
N PHE A 3 -10.77 11.45 -23.69
CA PHE A 3 -9.34 11.22 -23.46
C PHE A 3 -9.11 10.84 -21.99
N GLY A 4 -8.03 10.11 -21.69
CA GLY A 4 -7.66 9.75 -20.32
C GLY A 4 -8.29 8.46 -19.76
N VAL A 5 -9.04 7.71 -20.57
CA VAL A 5 -9.52 6.36 -20.24
C VAL A 5 -8.63 5.31 -20.87
N LYS A 6 -8.16 4.36 -20.06
CA LYS A 6 -7.45 3.18 -20.53
C LYS A 6 -8.43 2.09 -20.98
N LYS A 7 -8.00 1.24 -21.91
CA LYS A 7 -8.82 0.12 -22.40
C LYS A 7 -9.30 -0.81 -21.27
N ASN A 8 -8.45 -1.07 -20.28
CA ASN A 8 -8.78 -1.93 -19.14
C ASN A 8 -9.79 -1.26 -18.20
N GLU A 9 -9.72 0.05 -17.98
CA GLU A 9 -10.70 0.81 -17.19
C GLU A 9 -12.09 0.76 -17.84
N LEU A 10 -12.16 0.97 -19.15
CA LEU A 10 -13.42 0.87 -19.88
C LEU A 10 -13.98 -0.56 -19.88
N LYS A 11 -13.11 -1.57 -19.94
CA LYS A 11 -13.51 -2.97 -19.84
C LYS A 11 -14.11 -3.26 -18.45
N ARG A 12 -13.41 -2.88 -17.38
CA ARG A 12 -13.87 -3.04 -16.00
C ARG A 12 -15.17 -2.30 -15.74
N TYR A 13 -15.30 -1.07 -16.22
CA TYR A 13 -16.55 -0.31 -16.14
C TYR A 13 -17.74 -1.09 -16.72
N LYS A 14 -17.57 -1.72 -17.89
CA LYS A 14 -18.62 -2.54 -18.51
C LYS A 14 -18.87 -3.86 -17.78
N GLU A 15 -17.82 -4.49 -17.26
CA GLU A 15 -17.91 -5.73 -16.47
C GLU A 15 -18.68 -5.49 -15.17
N ASN A 16 -18.36 -4.42 -14.43
CA ASN A 16 -19.07 -4.03 -13.21
C ASN A 16 -20.57 -3.81 -13.48
N VAL A 17 -20.92 -3.08 -14.55
CA VAL A 17 -22.31 -2.92 -14.98
C VAL A 17 -22.98 -4.28 -15.22
N THR A 18 -22.29 -5.19 -15.93
CA THR A 18 -22.81 -6.52 -16.26
C THR A 18 -23.00 -7.40 -15.02
N ASN A 19 -22.15 -7.20 -14.00
CA ASN A 19 -22.22 -7.90 -12.71
C ASN A 19 -23.24 -7.29 -11.73
N ASN A 20 -24.06 -6.33 -12.18
CA ASN A 20 -25.03 -5.60 -11.36
C ASN A 20 -24.39 -4.74 -10.26
N GLU A 21 -23.13 -4.32 -10.46
CA GLU A 21 -22.44 -3.38 -9.61
C GLU A 21 -22.61 -1.95 -10.15
N LEU A 22 -22.52 -0.97 -9.26
CA LEU A 22 -22.42 0.42 -9.67
C LEU A 22 -21.03 0.65 -10.26
N ALA A 23 -20.96 1.07 -11.53
CA ALA A 23 -19.70 1.29 -12.22
C ALA A 23 -19.40 2.79 -12.32
N VAL A 24 -18.15 3.16 -12.08
CA VAL A 24 -17.69 4.56 -12.10
C VAL A 24 -16.54 4.69 -13.08
N LEU A 25 -16.56 5.72 -13.91
CA LEU A 25 -15.49 6.04 -14.85
C LEU A 25 -15.35 7.55 -14.98
N THR A 26 -14.16 8.07 -14.73
CA THR A 26 -13.84 9.49 -14.95
C THR A 26 -12.91 9.64 -16.14
N HIS A 27 -13.13 10.66 -16.96
CA HIS A 27 -12.26 10.99 -18.09
C HIS A 27 -12.27 12.46 -18.45
N TYR A 28 -11.28 12.90 -19.22
CA TYR A 28 -11.24 14.26 -19.73
C TYR A 28 -12.35 14.48 -20.76
N TRP A 29 -13.07 15.58 -20.61
CA TRP A 29 -14.17 16.00 -21.46
C TRP A 29 -14.27 17.52 -21.45
N SER A 30 -14.61 18.11 -22.59
CA SER A 30 -14.83 19.54 -22.72
C SER A 30 -16.22 19.74 -23.32
N ASP A 31 -17.02 20.58 -22.65
CA ASP A 31 -18.40 20.89 -23.03
C ASP A 31 -18.66 22.38 -22.79
N ASP A 32 -19.14 23.09 -23.80
CA ASP A 32 -19.41 24.54 -23.70
C ASP A 32 -20.43 24.90 -22.61
N ARG A 33 -21.27 23.94 -22.19
CA ARG A 33 -22.24 24.12 -21.09
C ARG A 33 -21.57 24.11 -19.71
N PHE A 34 -20.38 23.54 -19.61
CA PHE A 34 -19.60 23.40 -18.37
C PHE A 34 -18.16 23.89 -18.60
N PRO A 35 -17.97 25.19 -18.88
CA PRO A 35 -16.66 25.73 -19.29
C PRO A 35 -15.57 25.57 -18.23
N ASP A 36 -15.95 25.44 -16.96
CA ASP A 36 -15.04 25.25 -15.83
C ASP A 36 -14.76 23.76 -15.52
N SER A 37 -15.31 22.82 -16.30
CA SER A 37 -15.13 21.37 -16.11
C SER A 37 -14.39 20.75 -17.29
N ASN A 38 -13.19 20.25 -17.02
CA ASN A 38 -12.36 19.55 -18.02
C ASN A 38 -12.48 18.02 -17.94
N THR A 39 -13.36 17.52 -17.08
CA THR A 39 -13.62 16.10 -16.87
C THR A 39 -15.10 15.83 -16.69
N VAL A 40 -15.48 14.57 -16.91
CA VAL A 40 -16.81 14.03 -16.60
C VAL A 40 -16.64 12.72 -15.84
N THR A 41 -17.48 12.50 -14.83
CA THR A 41 -17.62 11.19 -14.19
C THR A 41 -18.93 10.55 -14.63
N LYS A 42 -18.80 9.36 -15.23
CA LYS A 42 -19.90 8.49 -15.61
C LYS A 42 -20.17 7.52 -14.47
N VAL A 43 -21.40 7.53 -13.94
CA VAL A 43 -21.86 6.53 -12.97
C VAL A 43 -22.97 5.69 -13.60
N ALA A 44 -22.72 4.41 -13.82
CA ALA A 44 -23.64 3.49 -14.47
C ALA A 44 -24.17 2.41 -13.53
N ALA A 45 -25.34 1.88 -13.89
CA ALA A 45 -25.87 0.62 -13.38
C ALA A 45 -26.33 -0.25 -14.56
N ASN A 46 -26.61 -1.52 -14.28
CA ASN A 46 -27.18 -2.49 -15.24
C ASN A 46 -28.53 -2.04 -15.81
N ASP A 47 -29.34 -1.32 -15.03
CA ASP A 47 -30.68 -0.89 -15.39
C ASP A 47 -31.01 0.52 -14.86
N LEU A 48 -31.92 1.18 -15.56
CA LEU A 48 -32.29 2.57 -15.29
C LEU A 48 -32.97 2.77 -13.93
N LYS A 49 -33.74 1.78 -13.46
CA LYS A 49 -34.46 1.88 -12.18
C LYS A 49 -33.46 1.86 -11.03
N THR A 50 -32.50 0.94 -11.06
CA THR A 50 -31.41 0.85 -10.09
C THR A 50 -30.60 2.15 -10.06
N LEU A 51 -30.23 2.67 -11.24
CA LEU A 51 -29.50 3.94 -11.35
C LEU A 51 -30.26 5.12 -10.73
N LYS A 52 -31.55 5.28 -11.04
CA LYS A 52 -32.39 6.37 -10.50
C LYS A 52 -32.58 6.27 -8.99
N VAL A 53 -32.79 5.05 -8.47
CA VAL A 53 -32.91 4.82 -7.02
C VAL A 53 -31.62 5.20 -6.31
N TRP A 54 -30.47 4.81 -6.85
CA TRP A 54 -29.17 5.21 -6.33
C TRP A 54 -28.96 6.73 -6.41
N GLY A 55 -29.19 7.34 -7.58
CA GLY A 55 -28.98 8.78 -7.78
C GLY A 55 -29.85 9.65 -6.88
N LYS A 56 -31.10 9.23 -6.61
CA LYS A 56 -31.99 9.94 -5.68
C LYS A 56 -31.44 9.98 -4.26
N LYS A 57 -30.74 8.94 -3.79
CA LYS A 57 -30.08 8.95 -2.45
C LYS A 57 -29.02 10.05 -2.36
N LEU A 58 -28.38 10.38 -3.48
CA LEU A 58 -27.37 11.44 -3.57
C LEU A 58 -27.92 12.77 -4.10
N GLN A 59 -29.25 12.92 -4.15
CA GLN A 59 -29.93 14.12 -4.64
C GLN A 59 -29.55 14.45 -6.10
N LEU A 60 -29.31 13.43 -6.94
CA LEU A 60 -29.14 13.58 -8.38
C LEU A 60 -30.51 13.55 -9.07
N TYR A 61 -30.63 14.30 -10.18
CA TYR A 61 -31.87 14.44 -10.93
C TYR A 61 -31.83 13.63 -12.22
N ASP A 62 -32.98 13.07 -12.62
CA ASP A 62 -33.12 12.22 -13.81
C ASP A 62 -32.61 12.87 -15.12
N PHE A 63 -32.68 14.20 -15.25
CA PHE A 63 -32.21 14.91 -16.45
C PHE A 63 -30.68 14.86 -16.62
N MET A 64 -29.94 14.47 -15.58
CA MET A 64 -28.48 14.28 -15.60
C MET A 64 -28.09 12.91 -16.17
N ILE A 65 -29.06 12.02 -16.43
CA ILE A 65 -28.84 10.74 -17.09
C ILE A 65 -28.71 11.00 -18.59
N ASP A 66 -27.67 10.44 -19.21
CA ASP A 66 -27.49 10.54 -20.66
C ASP A 66 -28.67 9.90 -21.40
N PRO A 67 -29.51 10.68 -22.12
CA PRO A 67 -30.68 10.16 -22.80
C PRO A 67 -30.33 9.27 -24.01
N GLU A 68 -29.10 9.36 -24.53
CA GLU A 68 -28.65 8.59 -25.68
C GLU A 68 -28.07 7.22 -25.28
N SER A 69 -27.72 7.04 -23.99
CA SER A 69 -27.12 5.80 -23.48
C SER A 69 -28.14 4.71 -23.17
N THR A 70 -28.74 4.16 -24.22
CA THR A 70 -29.78 3.12 -24.14
C THR A 70 -29.30 1.76 -23.66
N LYS A 71 -28.00 1.45 -23.80
CA LYS A 71 -27.43 0.14 -23.43
C LYS A 71 -26.83 0.10 -22.03
N ILE A 72 -26.27 1.22 -21.56
CA ILE A 72 -25.66 1.35 -20.24
C ILE A 72 -26.15 2.68 -19.66
N PRO A 73 -27.31 2.71 -18.99
CA PRO A 73 -27.81 3.95 -18.43
C PRO A 73 -26.77 4.49 -17.43
N HIS A 74 -26.43 5.77 -17.55
CA HIS A 74 -25.46 6.41 -16.66
C HIS A 74 -25.74 7.89 -16.46
N PHE A 75 -25.31 8.40 -15.31
CA PHE A 75 -25.22 9.83 -15.07
C PHE A 75 -23.96 10.40 -15.70
N ASP A 76 -24.06 11.63 -16.23
CA ASP A 76 -22.91 12.48 -16.56
C ASP A 76 -22.77 13.58 -15.53
N LEU A 77 -21.73 13.47 -14.70
CA LEU A 77 -21.50 14.34 -13.55
C LEU A 77 -20.30 15.26 -13.80
N PHE A 78 -20.51 16.55 -13.54
CA PHE A 78 -19.54 17.62 -13.76
C PHE A 78 -19.36 18.48 -12.50
N GLY A 79 -18.24 19.19 -12.42
CA GLY A 79 -17.95 20.19 -11.38
C GLY A 79 -18.13 19.67 -9.95
N SER A 80 -18.77 20.46 -9.09
CA SER A 80 -18.94 20.12 -7.66
C SER A 80 -19.78 18.86 -7.43
N ILE A 81 -20.70 18.52 -8.34
CA ILE A 81 -21.48 17.27 -8.25
C ILE A 81 -20.58 16.07 -8.48
N GLN A 82 -19.66 16.17 -9.44
CA GLN A 82 -18.64 15.16 -9.72
C GLN A 82 -17.81 14.85 -8.47
N VAL A 83 -17.23 15.90 -7.86
CA VAL A 83 -16.41 15.80 -6.63
C VAL A 83 -17.21 15.14 -5.50
N ARG A 84 -18.41 15.66 -5.21
CA ARG A 84 -19.26 15.16 -4.13
C ARG A 84 -19.58 13.67 -4.30
N VAL A 85 -19.91 13.23 -5.51
CA VAL A 85 -20.23 11.82 -5.78
C VAL A 85 -19.00 10.93 -5.69
N LEU A 86 -17.84 11.36 -6.16
CA LEU A 86 -16.60 10.59 -6.04
C LEU A 86 -16.17 10.41 -4.57
N LYS A 87 -16.33 11.45 -3.73
CA LYS A 87 -16.09 11.35 -2.27
C LYS A 87 -17.01 10.33 -1.60
N GLU A 88 -18.31 10.40 -1.88
CA GLU A 88 -19.29 9.44 -1.36
C GLU A 88 -18.98 7.99 -1.76
N LEU A 89 -18.50 7.80 -2.99
CA LEU A 89 -18.07 6.52 -3.50
C LEU A 89 -16.64 6.14 -3.09
N GLN A 90 -15.97 6.95 -2.25
CA GLN A 90 -14.60 6.73 -1.79
C GLN A 90 -13.62 6.47 -2.95
N ARG A 91 -13.75 7.26 -4.03
CA ARG A 91 -12.92 7.22 -5.23
C ARG A 91 -11.78 8.23 -5.14
N TRP A 92 -10.95 8.08 -4.11
CA TRP A 92 -9.88 9.02 -3.78
C TRP A 92 -8.78 9.06 -4.84
N ASN A 93 -8.44 7.90 -5.45
CA ASN A 93 -7.49 7.88 -6.55
C ASN A 93 -8.02 8.67 -7.75
N MET A 94 -9.32 8.58 -8.05
CA MET A 94 -9.91 9.35 -9.14
C MET A 94 -9.89 10.86 -8.88
N LEU A 95 -10.15 11.28 -7.63
CA LEU A 95 -10.11 12.70 -7.25
C LEU A 95 -8.69 13.27 -7.43
N ASP A 96 -7.68 12.53 -6.97
CA ASP A 96 -6.26 12.88 -7.09
C ASP A 96 -5.79 12.88 -8.56
N ARG A 97 -5.96 11.75 -9.26
CA ARG A 97 -5.48 11.54 -10.64
C ARG A 97 -6.02 12.56 -11.64
N PHE A 98 -7.24 13.04 -11.44
CA PHE A 98 -7.87 14.03 -12.32
C PHE A 98 -7.78 15.46 -11.78
N HIS A 99 -7.04 15.68 -10.69
CA HIS A 99 -6.84 16.98 -10.04
C HIS A 99 -8.16 17.69 -9.73
N LEU A 100 -9.13 16.93 -9.24
CA LEU A 100 -10.45 17.44 -8.85
C LEU A 100 -10.45 18.05 -7.44
N MET A 101 -9.42 17.73 -6.66
CA MET A 101 -9.10 18.27 -5.35
C MET A 101 -7.58 18.45 -5.25
N THR A 102 -7.14 19.38 -4.43
CA THR A 102 -5.74 19.50 -4.05
C THR A 102 -5.34 18.39 -3.09
N GLU A 103 -4.04 18.09 -2.99
CA GLU A 103 -3.50 17.10 -2.05
C GLU A 103 -3.92 17.42 -0.60
N HIS A 104 -3.83 18.69 -0.19
CA HIS A 104 -4.25 19.14 1.13
C HIS A 104 -5.75 18.90 1.40
N GLU A 105 -6.62 19.20 0.43
CA GLU A 105 -8.06 18.93 0.57
C GLU A 105 -8.36 17.43 0.65
N LEU A 106 -7.57 16.59 -0.02
CA LEU A 106 -7.71 15.13 0.08
C LEU A 106 -7.28 14.63 1.46
N GLU A 107 -6.13 15.09 1.97
CA GLU A 107 -5.63 14.71 3.30
C GLU A 107 -6.60 15.10 4.42
N GLU A 108 -7.30 16.23 4.31
CA GLU A 108 -8.30 16.65 5.30
C GLU A 108 -9.60 15.83 5.25
N GLU A 109 -9.95 15.27 4.09
CA GLU A 109 -11.25 14.61 3.85
C GLU A 109 -11.17 13.08 3.90
N VAL A 110 -9.99 12.51 3.68
CA VAL A 110 -9.78 11.06 3.73
C VAL A 110 -9.78 10.61 5.18
N MET A 111 -10.78 9.81 5.52
CA MET A 111 -10.92 9.23 6.85
C MET A 111 -10.38 7.79 6.88
N PRO A 112 -9.75 7.37 7.99
CA PRO A 112 -9.38 5.97 8.17
C PRO A 112 -10.59 5.04 8.09
N ILE A 113 -10.39 3.89 7.45
CA ILE A 113 -11.35 2.80 7.37
C ILE A 113 -11.15 1.91 8.59
N VAL A 114 -12.23 1.70 9.34
CA VAL A 114 -12.20 0.86 10.55
C VAL A 114 -12.67 -0.55 10.20
N LEU A 115 -11.82 -1.54 10.47
CA LEU A 115 -12.17 -2.96 10.52
C LEU A 115 -12.26 -3.39 11.99
N LYS A 116 -13.22 -4.23 12.33
CA LYS A 116 -13.41 -4.70 13.70
C LYS A 116 -13.92 -6.13 13.77
N ASN A 117 -13.49 -6.84 14.80
CA ASN A 117 -14.11 -8.07 15.25
C ASN A 117 -14.22 -8.06 16.79
N GLU A 118 -14.39 -9.22 17.43
CA GLU A 118 -14.47 -9.30 18.89
C GLU A 118 -13.14 -8.89 19.56
N GLN A 119 -12.01 -9.30 18.98
CA GLN A 119 -10.68 -9.18 19.56
C GLN A 119 -10.02 -7.83 19.27
N LEU A 120 -10.06 -7.38 18.01
CA LEU A 120 -9.30 -6.23 17.55
C LEU A 120 -10.18 -5.17 16.86
N THR A 121 -9.69 -3.93 16.93
CA THR A 121 -10.06 -2.81 16.06
C THR A 121 -8.83 -2.39 15.26
N VAL A 122 -8.97 -2.26 13.95
CA VAL A 122 -7.89 -2.01 13.01
C VAL A 122 -8.27 -0.82 12.13
N GLU A 123 -7.34 0.10 11.92
CA GLU A 123 -7.53 1.27 11.07
C GLU A 123 -6.61 1.22 9.86
N VAL A 124 -7.16 1.51 8.68
CA VAL A 124 -6.42 1.59 7.42
C VAL A 124 -6.73 2.92 6.75
N ASN A 125 -5.71 3.73 6.49
CA ASN A 125 -5.85 5.00 5.78
C ASN A 125 -5.87 4.78 4.25
N PRO A 126 -6.89 5.26 3.51
CA PRO A 126 -6.87 5.24 2.04
C PRO A 126 -5.68 6.00 1.40
N GLN A 127 -5.08 6.96 2.09
CA GLN A 127 -3.77 7.52 1.69
C GLN A 127 -2.67 6.50 2.01
N GLY A 128 -1.89 6.14 0.99
CA GLY A 128 -0.85 5.13 1.06
C GLY A 128 -1.36 3.69 1.21
N ALA A 129 -2.68 3.50 1.34
CA ALA A 129 -3.28 2.27 1.86
C ALA A 129 -2.57 1.82 3.15
N GLU A 130 -2.21 2.75 4.02
CA GLU A 130 -1.39 2.50 5.20
C GLU A 130 -2.21 1.88 6.33
N LEU A 131 -1.73 0.78 6.91
CA LEU A 131 -2.25 0.27 8.17
C LEU A 131 -1.79 1.21 9.29
N THR A 132 -2.70 1.83 10.03
CA THR A 132 -2.36 2.89 11.00
C THR A 132 -2.64 2.51 12.46
N SER A 133 -3.45 1.49 12.72
CA SER A 133 -3.71 1.00 14.08
C SER A 133 -4.00 -0.50 14.07
N ILE A 134 -3.49 -1.22 15.08
CA ILE A 134 -3.93 -2.55 15.47
C ILE A 134 -4.13 -2.51 16.98
N LYS A 135 -5.38 -2.30 17.41
CA LYS A 135 -5.73 -2.14 18.80
C LYS A 135 -6.50 -3.34 19.33
N ASP A 136 -6.09 -3.84 20.49
CA ASP A 136 -6.83 -4.90 21.20
C ASP A 136 -8.00 -4.31 21.98
N ASN A 137 -9.19 -4.89 21.79
CA ASN A 137 -10.45 -4.37 22.36
C ASN A 137 -10.62 -4.67 23.86
N HIS A 138 -9.77 -5.50 24.46
CA HIS A 138 -9.88 -5.93 25.86
C HIS A 138 -8.85 -5.25 26.76
N SER A 139 -7.60 -5.25 26.32
CA SER A 139 -6.44 -4.65 27.00
C SER A 139 -6.22 -3.20 26.60
N GLU A 140 -6.84 -2.73 25.51
CA GLU A 140 -6.65 -1.40 24.91
C GLU A 140 -5.22 -1.13 24.40
N ILE A 141 -4.38 -2.17 24.28
CA ILE A 141 -3.01 -2.07 23.76
C ILE A 141 -3.05 -1.73 22.28
N GLU A 142 -2.31 -0.67 21.91
CA GLU A 142 -1.99 -0.33 20.53
C GLU A 142 -0.66 -1.00 20.16
N TYR A 143 -0.72 -1.95 19.22
CA TYR A 143 0.46 -2.70 18.80
C TYR A 143 1.27 -1.96 17.74
N LEU A 144 0.63 -1.12 16.92
CA LEU A 144 1.30 -0.42 15.84
C LEU A 144 1.90 0.92 16.33
N TRP A 145 3.07 1.26 15.80
CA TRP A 145 3.70 2.55 16.07
C TRP A 145 2.80 3.72 15.64
N SER A 146 2.66 4.73 16.49
CA SER A 146 1.72 5.85 16.34
C SER A 146 2.20 7.01 15.43
N ALA A 147 3.28 6.81 14.67
CA ALA A 147 3.84 7.79 13.75
C ALA A 147 4.23 9.14 14.39
N ASP A 148 4.70 9.16 15.64
CA ASP A 148 5.23 10.39 16.23
C ASP A 148 6.40 10.93 15.39
N GLN A 149 6.20 12.10 14.81
CA GLN A 149 7.17 12.77 13.93
C GLN A 149 8.51 13.07 14.61
N ALA A 150 8.56 13.11 15.94
CA ALA A 150 9.81 13.24 16.68
C ALA A 150 10.76 12.04 16.46
N PHE A 151 10.23 10.88 16.08
CA PHE A 151 11.00 9.66 15.82
C PHE A 151 10.88 9.23 14.36
N TRP A 152 9.66 8.99 13.88
CA TRP A 152 9.36 8.54 12.53
C TRP A 152 7.88 8.75 12.20
N GLY A 153 7.58 9.64 11.24
CA GLY A 153 6.22 10.09 10.92
C GLY A 153 5.40 9.16 10.02
N ARG A 154 5.60 7.84 10.10
CA ARG A 154 4.80 6.82 9.38
C ARG A 154 4.51 5.65 10.29
N HIS A 155 3.52 4.81 9.96
CA HIS A 155 3.09 3.68 10.78
C HIS A 155 3.55 2.35 10.16
N ALA A 156 3.07 2.07 8.95
CA ALA A 156 3.28 0.81 8.23
C ALA A 156 3.20 1.01 6.70
N PRO A 157 4.09 1.82 6.11
CA PRO A 157 3.96 2.21 4.72
C PRO A 157 4.15 1.01 3.77
N VAL A 158 3.44 1.08 2.64
CA VAL A 158 3.59 0.14 1.52
C VAL A 158 4.71 0.61 0.59
N LEU A 159 5.61 -0.29 0.24
CA LEU A 159 6.80 -0.01 -0.56
C LEU A 159 6.58 -0.49 -1.99
N PHE A 160 6.36 0.41 -2.93
CA PHE A 160 6.17 0.10 -4.36
C PHE A 160 6.42 1.35 -5.22
N PRO A 161 7.02 1.22 -6.42
CA PRO A 161 7.45 -0.02 -7.10
C PRO A 161 8.89 -0.41 -6.81
N ILE A 162 9.52 0.15 -5.77
CA ILE A 162 10.86 -0.22 -5.30
C ILE A 162 10.84 -0.44 -3.80
N VAL A 163 11.77 -1.26 -3.31
CA VAL A 163 12.09 -1.38 -1.88
C VAL A 163 13.47 -0.76 -1.66
N GLY A 164 13.62 -0.02 -0.56
CA GLY A 164 14.86 0.69 -0.22
C GLY A 164 15.15 1.88 -1.12
N LYS A 165 16.40 2.34 -1.10
CA LYS A 165 16.85 3.51 -1.86
C LYS A 165 17.50 3.11 -3.18
N LEU A 166 17.31 3.93 -4.21
CA LEU A 166 18.10 3.88 -5.44
C LEU A 166 19.37 4.71 -5.29
N LYS A 167 20.42 4.38 -6.03
CA LYS A 167 21.60 5.23 -6.08
C LYS A 167 21.23 6.60 -6.66
N ASP A 168 21.58 7.66 -5.93
CA ASP A 168 21.27 9.05 -6.27
C ASP A 168 19.76 9.34 -6.47
N ASP A 169 18.87 8.53 -5.87
CA ASP A 169 17.40 8.63 -6.01
C ASP A 169 16.90 8.57 -7.47
N GLN A 170 17.61 7.83 -8.33
CA GLN A 170 17.28 7.72 -9.75
C GLN A 170 17.59 6.34 -10.35
N TYR A 171 17.02 6.07 -11.53
CA TYR A 171 17.38 4.91 -12.35
C TYR A 171 17.34 5.24 -13.86
N GLN A 172 17.98 4.40 -14.65
CA GLN A 172 18.00 4.43 -16.11
C GLN A 172 17.11 3.33 -16.68
N LEU A 173 16.31 3.67 -17.69
CA LEU A 173 15.49 2.73 -18.44
C LEU A 173 15.38 3.21 -19.89
N ASN A 174 15.71 2.36 -20.85
CA ASN A 174 15.63 2.66 -22.29
C ASN A 174 16.33 3.98 -22.69
N GLY A 175 17.45 4.31 -22.03
CA GLY A 175 18.22 5.53 -22.27
C GLY A 175 17.63 6.81 -21.66
N GLN A 176 16.60 6.71 -20.82
CA GLN A 176 16.02 7.82 -20.07
C GLN A 176 16.26 7.66 -18.56
N THR A 177 16.54 8.78 -17.89
CA THR A 177 16.65 8.87 -16.43
C THR A 177 15.28 9.15 -15.82
N TYR A 178 14.92 8.38 -14.80
CA TYR A 178 13.76 8.62 -13.96
C TYR A 178 14.19 8.86 -12.51
N GLN A 179 13.52 9.80 -11.85
CA GLN A 179 13.74 10.10 -10.44
C GLN A 179 12.70 9.35 -9.60
N MET A 180 13.12 8.74 -8.50
CA MET A 180 12.23 8.05 -7.57
C MET A 180 12.87 8.01 -6.19
N THR A 181 12.13 8.51 -5.21
CA THR A 181 12.59 8.51 -3.81
C THR A 181 12.57 7.11 -3.22
N GLN A 182 13.26 6.95 -2.09
CA GLN A 182 13.30 5.72 -1.31
C GLN A 182 11.91 5.09 -1.16
N HIS A 183 11.81 3.77 -1.32
CA HIS A 183 10.58 2.96 -1.21
C HIS A 183 9.46 3.29 -2.23
N GLY A 184 9.75 4.10 -3.25
CA GLY A 184 8.80 4.43 -4.31
C GLY A 184 7.74 5.42 -3.85
N PHE A 185 6.56 5.36 -4.46
CA PHE A 185 5.50 6.37 -4.34
C PHE A 185 4.17 5.82 -3.82
N ALA A 186 4.01 4.51 -3.70
CA ALA A 186 2.74 3.91 -3.33
C ALA A 186 2.21 4.37 -1.97
N ARG A 187 3.09 4.65 -1.01
CA ARG A 187 2.76 5.17 0.32
C ARG A 187 2.29 6.63 0.36
N ASP A 188 2.39 7.34 -0.76
CA ASP A 188 1.99 8.75 -0.88
C ASP A 188 0.73 8.90 -1.76
N GLY A 189 0.32 7.84 -2.48
CA GLY A 189 -0.84 7.87 -3.36
C GLY A 189 -2.16 7.65 -2.64
N PHE A 190 -3.25 8.19 -3.19
CA PHE A 190 -4.61 7.93 -2.73
C PHE A 190 -5.20 6.72 -3.43
N TYR A 191 -5.85 5.84 -2.66
CA TYR A 191 -6.43 4.58 -3.15
C TYR A 191 -7.96 4.66 -3.20
N ASP A 192 -8.56 4.09 -4.25
CA ASP A 192 -9.99 3.87 -4.32
C ASP A 192 -10.40 2.69 -3.42
N VAL A 193 -11.50 2.81 -2.68
CA VAL A 193 -12.09 1.69 -1.94
C VAL A 193 -12.94 0.86 -2.90
N VAL A 194 -12.49 -0.36 -3.20
CA VAL A 194 -13.15 -1.24 -4.18
C VAL A 194 -14.13 -2.21 -3.54
N SER A 195 -13.88 -2.62 -2.30
CA SER A 195 -14.81 -3.42 -1.48
C SER A 195 -14.53 -3.21 0.01
N GLN A 196 -15.58 -3.28 0.82
CA GLN A 196 -15.48 -3.12 2.27
C GLN A 196 -16.54 -3.97 2.97
N THR A 197 -16.14 -4.59 4.08
CA THR A 197 -17.00 -5.21 5.09
C THR A 197 -16.48 -4.78 6.47
N ASP A 198 -17.14 -5.22 7.55
CA ASP A 198 -16.65 -4.97 8.91
C ASP A 198 -15.26 -5.58 9.18
N LYS A 199 -14.83 -6.59 8.41
CA LYS A 199 -13.60 -7.35 8.65
C LYS A 199 -12.60 -7.33 7.49
N ALA A 200 -12.91 -6.65 6.40
CA ALA A 200 -12.01 -6.58 5.27
C ALA A 200 -12.23 -5.32 4.44
N VAL A 201 -11.15 -4.78 3.88
CA VAL A 201 -11.19 -3.69 2.89
C VAL A 201 -10.20 -4.00 1.77
N SER A 202 -10.60 -3.74 0.53
CA SER A 202 -9.70 -3.73 -0.62
C SER A 202 -9.55 -2.31 -1.17
N LEU A 203 -8.31 -1.87 -1.33
CA LEU A 203 -7.90 -0.53 -1.74
C LEU A 203 -7.12 -0.64 -3.05
N ARG A 204 -7.40 0.22 -4.02
CA ARG A 204 -6.77 0.16 -5.35
C ARG A 204 -6.10 1.46 -5.77
N LEU A 205 -4.86 1.35 -6.23
CA LEU A 205 -4.09 2.39 -6.89
C LEU A 205 -3.83 1.99 -8.34
N GLU A 206 -4.12 2.89 -9.28
CA GLU A 206 -3.82 2.70 -10.70
C GLU A 206 -2.80 3.73 -11.17
N SER A 207 -1.99 3.36 -12.17
CA SER A 207 -1.03 4.32 -12.71
C SER A 207 -1.74 5.55 -13.33
N SER A 208 -1.22 6.72 -13.03
CA SER A 208 -1.65 8.02 -13.55
C SER A 208 -0.60 8.66 -14.45
N ALA A 209 -0.91 9.81 -15.06
CA ALA A 209 0.08 10.61 -15.76
C ALA A 209 1.24 11.01 -14.84
N ASP A 210 0.98 11.27 -13.55
CA ASP A 210 2.02 11.64 -12.57
C ASP A 210 2.92 10.48 -12.20
N THR A 211 2.36 9.30 -11.89
CA THR A 211 3.19 8.12 -11.61
C THR A 211 4.10 7.76 -12.78
N ARG A 212 3.67 8.01 -14.03
CA ARG A 212 4.48 7.77 -15.22
C ARG A 212 5.68 8.70 -15.38
N LYS A 213 5.69 9.86 -14.72
CA LYS A 213 6.87 10.75 -14.69
C LYS A 213 8.05 10.11 -13.97
N GLN A 214 7.77 9.22 -13.02
CA GLN A 214 8.77 8.51 -12.21
C GLN A 214 8.86 7.01 -12.52
N TYR A 215 7.82 6.40 -13.10
CA TYR A 215 7.72 4.97 -13.38
C TYR A 215 6.85 4.72 -14.62
N PRO A 216 7.43 4.58 -15.83
CA PRO A 216 6.73 4.69 -17.11
C PRO A 216 5.90 3.44 -17.49
N PHE A 217 5.28 2.79 -16.51
CA PHE A 217 4.50 1.57 -16.72
C PHE A 217 3.03 1.74 -16.33
N ASP A 218 2.16 1.01 -17.02
CA ASP A 218 0.80 0.75 -16.57
C ASP A 218 0.76 -0.39 -15.56
N PHE A 219 0.17 -0.11 -14.41
CA PHE A 219 -0.05 -1.08 -13.33
C PHE A 219 -1.41 -0.83 -12.65
N THR A 220 -1.92 -1.89 -12.03
CA THR A 220 -2.92 -1.82 -10.96
C THR A 220 -2.28 -2.45 -9.72
N LEU A 221 -2.34 -1.76 -8.58
CA LEU A 221 -1.99 -2.31 -7.28
C LEU A 221 -3.27 -2.36 -6.44
N THR A 222 -3.69 -3.57 -6.05
CA THR A 222 -4.77 -3.78 -5.09
C THR A 222 -4.19 -4.32 -3.79
N ILE A 223 -4.53 -3.69 -2.67
CA ILE A 223 -4.11 -4.08 -1.33
C ILE A 223 -5.36 -4.45 -0.53
N THR A 224 -5.38 -5.65 0.02
CA THR A 224 -6.51 -6.15 0.80
C THR A 224 -6.08 -6.42 2.23
N TYR A 225 -6.74 -5.76 3.17
CA TYR A 225 -6.63 -6.03 4.59
C TYR A 225 -7.78 -6.94 5.01
N THR A 226 -7.48 -8.06 5.68
CA THR A 226 -8.49 -8.96 6.24
C THR A 226 -8.18 -9.20 7.71
N LEU A 227 -9.17 -8.96 8.57
CA LEU A 227 -9.11 -9.15 10.01
C LEU A 227 -9.82 -10.45 10.38
N GLU A 228 -9.05 -11.43 10.83
CA GLU A 228 -9.53 -12.73 11.31
C GLU A 228 -8.96 -13.02 12.69
N ASP A 229 -9.84 -13.15 13.68
CA ASP A 229 -9.47 -13.31 15.09
C ASP A 229 -8.44 -12.25 15.53
N ARG A 230 -7.23 -12.65 15.95
CA ARG A 230 -6.16 -11.72 16.35
C ARG A 230 -5.15 -11.44 15.23
N THR A 231 -5.50 -11.75 13.98
CA THR A 231 -4.61 -11.66 12.82
C THR A 231 -5.12 -10.65 11.80
N VAL A 232 -4.22 -9.76 11.37
CA VAL A 232 -4.40 -8.88 10.22
C VAL A 232 -3.58 -9.41 9.06
N ARG A 233 -4.27 -9.94 8.04
CA ARG A 233 -3.65 -10.32 6.77
C ARG A 233 -3.59 -9.11 5.85
N THR A 234 -2.40 -8.81 5.34
CA THR A 234 -2.19 -7.85 4.24
C THR A 234 -1.86 -8.62 2.97
N SER A 235 -2.73 -8.54 1.97
CA SER A 235 -2.55 -9.18 0.67
C SER A 235 -2.25 -8.15 -0.40
N TYR A 236 -1.29 -8.43 -1.26
CA TYR A 236 -0.93 -7.62 -2.41
C TYR A 236 -1.28 -8.34 -3.70
N HIS A 237 -1.95 -7.62 -4.61
CA HIS A 237 -2.24 -8.05 -5.97
C HIS A 237 -1.76 -6.98 -6.94
N VAL A 238 -0.80 -7.32 -7.81
CA VAL A 238 -0.22 -6.44 -8.81
C VAL A 238 -0.57 -6.96 -10.20
N GLU A 239 -1.24 -6.13 -11.00
CA GLU A 239 -1.57 -6.46 -12.39
C GLU A 239 -0.68 -5.68 -13.35
N ASN A 240 -0.14 -6.38 -14.36
CA ASN A 240 0.54 -5.70 -15.45
C ASN A 240 -0.47 -5.15 -16.48
N GLY A 241 -0.72 -3.85 -16.41
CA GLY A 241 -1.55 -3.11 -17.35
C GLY A 241 -0.84 -2.70 -18.65
N SER A 242 0.48 -2.92 -18.73
CA SER A 242 1.34 -2.54 -19.86
C SER A 242 1.29 -3.58 -20.99
N GLN A 243 1.81 -3.19 -22.16
CA GLN A 243 2.10 -4.14 -23.25
C GLN A 243 3.50 -4.76 -23.15
N GLU A 244 4.31 -4.28 -22.20
CA GLU A 244 5.68 -4.73 -21.92
C GLU A 244 5.73 -5.40 -20.55
N VAL A 245 6.84 -6.09 -20.26
CA VAL A 245 7.12 -6.64 -18.92
C VAL A 245 7.10 -5.50 -17.90
N LEU A 246 6.44 -5.71 -16.76
CA LEU A 246 6.41 -4.78 -15.63
C LEU A 246 7.50 -5.16 -14.60
N PRO A 247 8.60 -4.40 -14.51
CA PRO A 247 9.64 -4.58 -13.48
C PRO A 247 9.30 -3.85 -12.18
N PHE A 248 9.05 -4.57 -11.07
CA PHE A 248 8.70 -3.93 -9.80
C PHE A 248 9.26 -4.67 -8.58
N SER A 249 9.35 -3.97 -7.45
CA SER A 249 9.41 -4.54 -6.12
C SER A 249 8.16 -4.20 -5.32
N ILE A 250 7.85 -5.02 -4.33
CA ILE A 250 6.80 -4.73 -3.35
C ILE A 250 7.22 -5.15 -1.95
N GLY A 251 6.87 -4.38 -0.93
CA GLY A 251 7.18 -4.71 0.46
C GLY A 251 6.32 -3.96 1.44
N ALA A 252 6.41 -4.36 2.71
CA ALA A 252 5.76 -3.70 3.84
C ALA A 252 6.80 -3.15 4.81
N HIS A 253 6.43 -2.16 5.61
CA HIS A 253 7.30 -1.57 6.63
C HIS A 253 6.56 -1.32 7.96
N PRO A 254 5.84 -2.29 8.56
CA PRO A 254 5.10 -2.06 9.79
C PRO A 254 6.04 -1.83 10.98
N GLY A 255 5.85 -0.71 11.70
CA GLY A 255 6.46 -0.46 13.00
C GLY A 255 5.55 -0.91 14.14
N PHE A 256 6.13 -1.56 15.15
CA PHE A 256 5.41 -2.06 16.31
C PHE A 256 5.91 -1.42 17.59
N ASN A 257 5.01 -1.01 18.48
CA ASN A 257 5.37 -0.40 19.76
C ASN A 257 6.18 -1.38 20.61
N VAL A 258 7.30 -0.88 21.15
CA VAL A 258 8.14 -1.57 22.12
C VAL A 258 8.69 -0.52 23.09
N PRO A 259 8.32 -0.53 24.38
CA PRO A 259 7.52 -1.56 25.07
C PRO A 259 6.04 -1.55 24.67
N LEU A 260 5.39 -2.73 24.71
CA LEU A 260 3.95 -2.89 24.45
C LEU A 260 3.09 -2.56 25.67
N VAL A 261 3.60 -2.82 26.88
CA VAL A 261 2.87 -2.59 28.14
C VAL A 261 3.67 -1.77 29.12
N GLU A 262 2.96 -1.08 29.99
CA GLU A 262 3.54 -0.39 31.14
C GLU A 262 4.39 -1.36 32.00
N ASN A 263 5.39 -0.82 32.69
CA ASN A 263 6.36 -1.57 33.52
C ASN A 263 7.28 -2.54 32.76
N THR A 264 7.33 -2.44 31.42
CA THR A 264 8.38 -3.04 30.60
C THR A 264 9.20 -1.94 29.91
N THR A 265 10.41 -2.29 29.49
CA THR A 265 11.34 -1.39 28.78
C THR A 265 11.72 -1.98 27.43
N PHE A 266 12.32 -1.19 26.54
CA PHE A 266 12.76 -1.67 25.22
C PHE A 266 13.63 -2.94 25.30
N ASP A 267 14.55 -2.96 26.27
CA ASP A 267 15.51 -4.05 26.48
C ASP A 267 14.90 -5.31 27.13
N ASP A 268 13.62 -5.24 27.55
CA ASP A 268 12.89 -6.40 28.06
C ASP A 268 12.30 -7.27 26.95
N TYR A 269 12.42 -6.84 25.69
CA TYR A 269 11.91 -7.55 24.53
C TYR A 269 13.05 -8.18 23.72
N TYR A 270 12.71 -9.17 22.92
CA TYR A 270 13.64 -9.88 22.05
C TYR A 270 12.95 -10.32 20.76
N LEU A 271 13.77 -10.54 19.74
CA LEU A 271 13.36 -11.13 18.48
C LEU A 271 13.40 -12.66 18.59
N SER A 272 12.35 -13.32 18.13
CA SER A 272 12.30 -14.79 17.99
C SER A 272 11.98 -15.17 16.55
N PHE A 273 12.41 -16.36 16.13
CA PHE A 273 12.36 -16.76 14.72
C PHE A 273 11.80 -18.17 14.57
N SER A 274 10.93 -18.34 13.57
CA SER A 274 10.48 -19.63 13.06
C SER A 274 10.66 -19.71 11.55
N PRO A 275 11.22 -20.79 10.98
CA PRO A 275 12.01 -21.79 11.68
C PRO A 275 13.27 -21.15 12.30
N ARG A 276 13.76 -21.73 13.40
CA ARG A 276 15.06 -21.39 13.99
C ARG A 276 16.17 -21.94 13.11
N LYS A 277 16.73 -21.09 12.25
CA LYS A 277 17.84 -21.42 11.35
C LYS A 277 18.75 -20.21 11.18
N THR A 278 20.02 -20.44 10.88
CA THR A 278 20.92 -19.38 10.44
C THR A 278 20.47 -18.89 9.06
N ARG A 279 20.47 -17.57 8.86
CA ARG A 279 20.14 -16.92 7.57
C ARG A 279 21.32 -16.11 7.08
N THR A 280 21.41 -15.84 5.78
CA THR A 280 22.35 -14.84 5.28
C THR A 280 21.90 -13.47 5.74
N MET A 281 22.81 -12.67 6.29
CA MET A 281 22.59 -11.26 6.60
C MET A 281 23.32 -10.39 5.56
N ILE A 282 22.63 -9.36 5.06
CA ILE A 282 23.16 -8.40 4.10
C ILE A 282 23.35 -7.06 4.83
N PRO A 283 24.58 -6.58 5.03
CA PRO A 283 24.80 -5.29 5.69
C PRO A 283 24.47 -4.12 4.77
N LEU A 284 24.27 -2.96 5.39
CA LEU A 284 24.10 -1.67 4.73
C LEU A 284 25.39 -0.83 4.81
N VAL A 285 25.67 -0.08 3.75
CA VAL A 285 26.66 1.00 3.69
C VAL A 285 25.94 2.29 3.31
N GLY A 286 25.62 3.10 4.32
CA GLY A 286 24.60 4.13 4.17
C GLY A 286 23.25 3.48 3.82
N PRO A 287 22.50 3.99 2.83
CA PRO A 287 21.19 3.44 2.46
C PRO A 287 21.25 2.29 1.42
N HIS A 288 22.46 1.80 1.09
CA HIS A 288 22.69 0.81 0.03
C HIS A 288 23.17 -0.52 0.60
N ILE A 289 22.80 -1.63 -0.03
CA ILE A 289 23.26 -2.95 0.39
C ILE A 289 24.69 -3.24 -0.04
N ASP A 290 25.44 -3.95 0.80
CA ASP A 290 26.75 -4.51 0.47
C ASP A 290 26.66 -6.04 0.33
N LEU A 291 26.63 -6.50 -0.92
CA LEU A 291 26.53 -7.91 -1.27
C LEU A 291 27.81 -8.70 -1.00
N ASN A 292 28.96 -8.02 -0.96
CA ASN A 292 30.26 -8.64 -0.67
C ASN A 292 30.48 -8.76 0.85
N GLY A 293 29.83 -7.90 1.64
CA GLY A 293 29.81 -7.93 3.09
C GLY A 293 28.85 -8.96 3.71
N ARG A 294 28.21 -9.84 2.92
CA ARG A 294 27.28 -10.84 3.44
C ARG A 294 27.91 -11.75 4.49
N THR A 295 27.18 -11.98 5.57
CA THR A 295 27.61 -12.81 6.70
C THR A 295 26.49 -13.75 7.14
N LEU A 296 26.79 -14.65 8.08
CA LEU A 296 25.77 -15.50 8.70
C LEU A 296 25.11 -14.75 9.87
N GLY A 297 23.82 -14.51 9.74
CA GLY A 297 22.95 -13.99 10.80
C GLY A 297 22.47 -15.08 11.74
N GLN A 298 22.60 -14.86 13.05
CA GLN A 298 22.27 -15.84 14.10
C GLN A 298 20.77 -15.92 14.42
N THR A 299 19.93 -16.10 13.41
CA THR A 299 18.46 -16.25 13.57
C THR A 299 18.03 -17.67 13.96
N ASN A 300 18.96 -18.48 14.46
CA ASN A 300 18.71 -19.80 15.06
C ASN A 300 18.51 -19.71 16.59
N THR A 301 18.78 -18.55 17.18
CA THR A 301 18.54 -18.21 18.59
C THR A 301 17.77 -16.90 18.66
N GLU A 302 17.25 -16.58 19.84
CA GLU A 302 16.65 -15.26 20.09
C GLU A 302 17.73 -14.17 20.09
N ILE A 303 17.33 -12.95 19.73
CA ILE A 303 18.20 -11.77 19.74
C ILE A 303 17.54 -10.71 20.64
N SER A 304 18.16 -10.41 21.77
CA SER A 304 17.67 -9.35 22.67
C SER A 304 17.63 -8.01 21.94
N LEU A 305 16.51 -7.30 22.07
CA LEU A 305 16.41 -5.93 21.59
C LEU A 305 17.25 -5.04 22.50
N ASN A 306 18.04 -4.16 21.87
CA ASN A 306 18.74 -3.06 22.51
C ASN A 306 19.08 -2.04 21.42
N ARG A 307 19.37 -0.81 21.82
CA ARG A 307 19.64 0.27 20.86
C ARG A 307 20.84 0.00 19.95
N ALA A 308 21.90 -0.61 20.48
CA ALA A 308 23.11 -0.88 19.72
C ALA A 308 22.91 -1.90 18.58
N LEU A 309 21.82 -2.67 18.62
CA LEU A 309 21.44 -3.60 17.55
C LEU A 309 21.24 -2.88 16.21
N PHE A 310 20.72 -1.65 16.22
CA PHE A 310 20.38 -0.86 15.03
C PHE A 310 21.42 0.21 14.66
N LYS A 311 22.60 0.20 15.31
CA LYS A 311 23.64 1.22 15.09
C LYS A 311 24.14 1.32 13.64
N ASN A 312 24.05 0.22 12.89
CA ASN A 312 24.46 0.10 11.50
C ASN A 312 23.24 0.03 10.57
N ASP A 313 22.13 0.66 10.98
CA ASP A 313 20.84 0.65 10.27
C ASP A 313 20.18 -0.75 10.28
N ALA A 314 19.22 -0.98 9.39
CA ALA A 314 18.39 -2.19 9.34
C ALA A 314 19.20 -3.49 9.26
N LEU A 315 18.76 -4.50 10.02
CA LEU A 315 19.22 -5.87 9.87
C LEU A 315 18.45 -6.53 8.73
N ILE A 316 19.13 -6.86 7.63
CA ILE A 316 18.49 -7.45 6.46
C ILE A 316 18.86 -8.93 6.35
N TYR A 317 17.86 -9.80 6.32
CA TYR A 317 18.04 -11.25 6.18
C TYR A 317 17.48 -11.76 4.86
N GLU A 318 18.20 -12.68 4.21
CA GLU A 318 17.66 -13.50 3.13
C GLU A 318 16.72 -14.58 3.71
N THR A 319 15.53 -14.71 3.13
CA THR A 319 14.47 -15.63 3.56
C THR A 319 13.94 -16.46 2.39
N ASN A 320 13.36 -17.62 2.73
CA ASN A 320 12.70 -18.52 1.78
C ASN A 320 11.67 -19.39 2.50
N GLY A 321 10.66 -19.87 1.78
CA GLY A 321 9.56 -20.62 2.37
C GLY A 321 8.81 -19.78 3.40
N GLU A 322 8.13 -20.45 4.32
CA GLU A 322 7.42 -19.82 5.42
C GLU A 322 8.39 -19.39 6.53
N ASN A 323 8.21 -18.16 7.02
CA ASN A 323 8.97 -17.60 8.12
C ASN A 323 8.03 -16.82 9.04
N THR A 324 8.30 -16.87 10.34
CA THR A 324 7.70 -15.99 11.35
C THR A 324 8.82 -15.30 12.10
N PHE A 325 8.76 -13.98 12.15
CA PHE A 325 9.64 -13.13 12.93
C PHE A 325 8.78 -12.48 14.02
N SER A 326 9.19 -12.64 15.28
CA SER A 326 8.38 -12.24 16.43
C SER A 326 9.08 -11.22 17.30
N ILE A 327 8.31 -10.33 17.94
CA ILE A 327 8.75 -9.49 19.08
C ILE A 327 8.06 -10.05 20.33
N LYS A 328 8.86 -10.49 21.30
CA LYS A 328 8.39 -11.16 22.53
C LYS A 328 9.06 -10.59 23.77
N SER A 329 8.50 -10.86 24.94
CA SER A 329 9.12 -10.58 26.24
C SER A 329 8.82 -11.73 27.20
N ASP A 330 9.71 -11.97 28.16
CA ASP A 330 9.45 -12.91 29.27
C ASP A 330 8.69 -12.23 30.44
N LYS A 331 8.48 -10.91 30.36
CA LYS A 331 7.81 -10.11 31.40
C LYS A 331 6.32 -9.85 31.14
N THR A 332 5.86 -10.10 29.92
CA THR A 332 4.46 -9.93 29.51
C THR A 332 4.08 -11.07 28.57
N GLU A 333 2.81 -11.44 28.54
CA GLU A 333 2.30 -12.36 27.53
C GLU A 333 2.13 -11.67 26.16
N HIS A 334 2.20 -10.34 26.13
CA HIS A 334 1.95 -9.58 24.92
C HIS A 334 3.10 -9.63 23.91
N GLY A 335 2.76 -9.89 22.64
CA GLY A 335 3.73 -10.03 21.57
C GLY A 335 3.17 -9.85 20.17
N ILE A 336 4.08 -9.80 19.19
CA ILE A 336 3.76 -9.70 17.76
C ILE A 336 4.44 -10.85 17.04
N ASP A 337 3.71 -11.50 16.14
CA ASP A 337 4.25 -12.42 15.13
C ASP A 337 3.97 -11.85 13.74
N VAL A 338 5.03 -11.68 12.93
CA VAL A 338 4.92 -11.35 11.50
C VAL A 338 5.26 -12.60 10.70
N THR A 339 4.24 -13.21 10.09
CA THR A 339 4.35 -14.45 9.33
C THR A 339 4.20 -14.17 7.85
N PHE A 340 5.15 -14.67 7.05
CA PHE A 340 5.15 -14.47 5.61
C PHE A 340 5.77 -15.67 4.90
N LYS A 341 5.38 -15.87 3.63
CA LYS A 341 5.87 -16.95 2.82
C LYS A 341 6.52 -16.44 1.54
N ASP A 342 7.69 -16.98 1.23
CA ASP A 342 8.44 -16.75 -0.02
C ASP A 342 8.88 -15.30 -0.30
N PHE A 343 8.69 -14.37 0.65
CA PHE A 343 9.39 -13.09 0.61
C PHE A 343 10.90 -13.36 0.67
N PRO A 344 11.69 -12.92 -0.32
CA PRO A 344 13.11 -13.23 -0.39
C PRO A 344 13.96 -12.49 0.65
N TYR A 345 13.46 -11.38 1.19
CA TYR A 345 14.16 -10.61 2.20
C TYR A 345 13.22 -10.18 3.32
N THR A 346 13.80 -9.98 4.51
CA THR A 346 13.14 -9.24 5.58
C THR A 346 14.09 -8.27 6.26
N GLY A 347 13.62 -7.05 6.51
CA GLY A 347 14.30 -6.04 7.32
C GLY A 347 13.81 -6.06 8.76
N ILE A 348 14.71 -5.78 9.70
CA ILE A 348 14.36 -5.43 11.09
C ILE A 348 15.03 -4.10 11.41
N TRP A 349 14.24 -3.10 11.79
CA TRP A 349 14.73 -1.74 11.90
C TRP A 349 14.13 -0.99 13.09
N SER A 350 14.91 -0.09 13.65
CA SER A 350 14.47 0.96 14.58
C SER A 350 15.44 2.12 14.40
N PRO A 351 14.99 3.38 14.41
CA PRO A 351 15.89 4.50 14.22
C PRO A 351 16.89 4.55 15.39
N TYR A 352 18.19 4.56 15.08
CA TYR A 352 19.24 4.47 16.09
C TYR A 352 19.54 5.80 16.81
N GLN A 353 19.37 6.92 16.09
CA GLN A 353 19.76 8.24 16.59
C GLN A 353 18.81 8.78 17.66
N THR A 354 17.67 8.13 17.84
CA THR A 354 16.62 8.49 18.79
C THR A 354 16.25 7.27 19.63
N GLU A 355 15.74 7.48 20.85
CA GLU A 355 15.26 6.37 21.68
C GLU A 355 13.84 5.94 21.27
N ALA A 356 13.63 5.66 19.99
CA ALA A 356 12.31 5.39 19.45
C ALA A 356 11.66 4.16 20.09
N PRO A 357 10.41 4.24 20.59
CA PRO A 357 9.78 3.15 21.30
C PRO A 357 9.08 2.18 20.32
N PHE A 358 9.76 1.80 19.23
CA PHE A 358 9.22 0.85 18.26
C PHE A 358 10.31 0.06 17.52
N VAL A 359 9.93 -1.08 16.95
CA VAL A 359 10.74 -1.89 16.04
C VAL A 359 9.89 -2.28 14.83
N CYS A 360 10.44 -2.17 13.63
CA CYS A 360 9.84 -2.63 12.39
C CYS A 360 10.26 -4.07 12.07
N ILE A 361 9.34 -4.85 11.50
CA ILE A 361 9.61 -6.14 10.85
C ILE A 361 9.02 -6.10 9.46
N GLU A 362 9.87 -6.20 8.45
CA GLU A 362 9.55 -5.72 7.12
C GLU A 362 9.74 -6.82 6.06
N PRO A 363 8.68 -7.51 5.61
CA PRO A 363 8.78 -8.51 4.56
C PRO A 363 8.87 -7.85 3.16
N TRP A 364 9.87 -8.22 2.35
CA TRP A 364 10.13 -7.60 1.05
C TRP A 364 10.31 -8.56 -0.14
N PHE A 365 9.59 -8.28 -1.23
CA PHE A 365 9.90 -8.70 -2.60
C PHE A 365 10.68 -7.61 -3.32
N GLY A 366 11.92 -7.42 -2.89
CA GLY A 366 12.82 -6.39 -3.40
C GLY A 366 13.79 -5.95 -2.33
N ILE A 367 14.78 -5.17 -2.71
CA ILE A 367 15.80 -4.67 -1.79
C ILE A 367 16.40 -3.37 -2.34
N ALA A 368 17.04 -2.58 -1.47
CA ALA A 368 17.73 -1.36 -1.86
C ALA A 368 18.79 -1.64 -2.95
N ASP A 369 19.19 -0.59 -3.66
CA ASP A 369 20.34 -0.70 -4.57
C ASP A 369 21.59 -1.13 -3.82
N SER A 370 22.43 -1.93 -4.50
CA SER A 370 23.76 -2.24 -3.98
C SER A 370 24.70 -1.06 -4.15
N VAL A 371 25.78 -1.03 -3.34
CA VAL A 371 26.89 -0.08 -3.52
C VAL A 371 27.45 -0.07 -4.94
N ASP A 372 27.44 -1.24 -5.60
CA ASP A 372 27.91 -1.47 -6.97
C ASP A 372 26.80 -1.34 -8.04
N SER A 373 25.63 -0.76 -7.70
CA SER A 373 24.51 -0.61 -8.64
C SER A 373 24.95 0.11 -9.92
N THR A 374 24.57 -0.43 -11.08
CA THR A 374 24.83 0.16 -12.40
C THR A 374 23.90 1.34 -12.70
N GLY A 375 22.85 1.51 -11.90
CA GLY A 375 21.76 2.46 -12.13
C GLY A 375 20.80 2.02 -13.25
N GLN A 376 21.03 0.90 -13.95
CA GLN A 376 20.08 0.35 -14.91
C GLN A 376 18.95 -0.35 -14.16
N PHE A 377 17.71 0.07 -14.39
CA PHE A 377 16.60 -0.41 -13.58
C PHE A 377 16.42 -1.92 -13.67
N LEU A 378 16.51 -2.48 -14.88
CA LEU A 378 16.31 -3.92 -15.10
C LEU A 378 17.41 -4.81 -14.51
N ASP A 379 18.54 -4.23 -14.10
CA ASP A 379 19.65 -4.91 -13.41
C ASP A 379 19.47 -4.90 -11.88
N LYS A 380 18.55 -4.07 -11.35
CA LYS A 380 18.31 -3.93 -9.91
C LYS A 380 17.97 -5.29 -9.29
N LEU A 381 18.72 -5.65 -8.25
CA LEU A 381 18.52 -6.89 -7.52
C LEU A 381 17.13 -6.94 -6.88
N GLY A 382 16.49 -8.10 -6.95
CA GLY A 382 15.21 -8.36 -6.29
C GLY A 382 13.98 -7.84 -7.03
N LEU A 383 14.13 -7.27 -8.24
CA LEU A 383 12.99 -6.95 -9.09
C LEU A 383 12.23 -8.22 -9.49
N ARG A 384 10.90 -8.13 -9.39
CA ARG A 384 9.94 -9.01 -10.05
C ARG A 384 9.76 -8.52 -11.48
N LYS A 385 9.65 -9.46 -12.42
CA LYS A 385 9.35 -9.20 -13.83
C LYS A 385 8.02 -9.89 -14.14
N LEU A 386 6.99 -9.09 -14.39
CA LEU A 386 5.63 -9.58 -14.61
C LEU A 386 5.25 -9.39 -16.08
N ASP A 387 4.96 -10.47 -16.79
CA ASP A 387 4.60 -10.43 -18.20
C ASP A 387 3.25 -9.70 -18.43
N PRO A 388 3.00 -9.15 -19.64
CA PRO A 388 1.72 -8.52 -19.96
C PRO A 388 0.53 -9.44 -19.63
N LYS A 389 -0.52 -8.87 -19.04
CA LYS A 389 -1.76 -9.57 -18.62
C LYS A 389 -1.57 -10.66 -17.56
N HIS A 390 -0.39 -10.75 -16.94
CA HIS A 390 -0.19 -11.57 -15.75
C HIS A 390 -0.39 -10.74 -14.49
N GLU A 391 -0.61 -11.44 -13.40
CA GLU A 391 -0.77 -10.90 -12.06
C GLU A 391 0.25 -11.51 -11.10
N PHE A 392 0.59 -10.77 -10.06
CA PHE A 392 1.41 -11.23 -8.95
C PHE A 392 0.62 -11.10 -7.66
N GLU A 393 0.61 -12.16 -6.86
CA GLU A 393 -0.05 -12.22 -5.57
C GLU A 393 0.91 -12.65 -4.48
N THR A 394 0.81 -12.01 -3.33
CA THR A 394 1.45 -12.45 -2.09
C THR A 394 0.71 -11.90 -0.88
N TYR A 395 0.98 -12.42 0.30
CA TYR A 395 0.44 -11.89 1.55
C TYR A 395 1.39 -12.12 2.72
N PHE A 396 1.22 -11.33 3.77
CA PHE A 396 1.79 -11.60 5.09
C PHE A 396 0.73 -11.34 6.16
N ASP A 397 0.94 -11.97 7.30
CA ASP A 397 0.05 -11.94 8.45
C ASP A 397 0.77 -11.27 9.63
N ILE A 398 0.08 -10.35 10.30
CA ILE A 398 0.47 -9.83 11.62
C ILE A 398 -0.51 -10.42 12.63
N THR A 399 0.00 -11.23 13.56
CA THR A 399 -0.78 -11.76 14.69
C THR A 399 -0.30 -11.11 15.97
N VAL A 400 -1.24 -10.63 16.78
CA VAL A 400 -0.96 -10.03 18.10
C VAL A 400 -1.59 -10.87 19.20
N TYR A 401 -0.98 -10.93 20.38
CA TYR A 401 -1.49 -11.66 21.55
C TYR A 401 -1.10 -10.93 22.80
#